data_AF-A0A4R7F0Z7-F1
#
_entry.id   AF-A0A4R7F0Z7-F1
#
_cell.length_a   1.000
_cell.length_b   1.000
_cell.length_c   1.000
_cell.angle_alpha   90.00
_cell.angle_beta   90.00
_cell.angle_gamma   90.00
#
_symmetry.space_group_name_H-M   'P 1'
#
loop_
_entity.id
_entity.type
_entity.pdbx_description
1 polymer ?
#
loop_
_entity_poly.entity_id
_entity_poly.type
_entity_poly.pdbx_seq_one_letter_code
_entity_poly.pdbx_strand_id
1 'polypeptide(L)'
;MKKVALTFILFIAAQFAFAQDAFKTDMKKYMELSGQLNTFEMLTKELETNIPEAKRAEFNKELKSSLNVLMDKMADMYMSEFTHEDVKEMIKFYESPVGKKLNEKSAILFEKGQQVGQEWAMGLQGVMMKYMEE
;
A
#
# COMPACT_ATOMS: atom_id res chain seq x y z
N MET A 1 26.09 10.76 -38.68
CA MET A 1 24.83 10.02 -38.44
C MET A 1 24.87 9.14 -37.19
N LYS A 2 25.84 8.23 -37.03
CA LYS A 2 25.93 7.35 -35.83
C LYS A 2 25.99 8.11 -34.49
N LYS A 3 26.76 9.20 -34.40
CA LYS A 3 26.85 10.03 -33.18
C LYS A 3 25.55 10.76 -32.84
N VAL A 4 24.80 11.21 -33.85
CA VAL A 4 23.50 11.91 -33.69
C VAL A 4 22.43 10.92 -33.22
N ALA A 5 22.40 9.71 -33.78
CA ALA A 5 21.48 8.66 -33.34
C ALA A 5 21.73 8.24 -31.89
N LEU A 6 23.01 8.13 -31.47
CA LEU A 6 23.37 7.76 -30.10
C LEU A 6 22.95 8.82 -29.08
N THR A 7 23.13 10.12 -29.41
CA THR A 7 22.65 11.23 -28.57
C THR A 7 21.13 11.24 -28.43
N PHE A 8 20.41 10.92 -29.51
CA PHE A 8 18.95 10.88 -29.49
C PHE A 8 18.41 9.71 -28.63
N ILE A 9 19.05 8.53 -28.71
CA ILE A 9 18.71 7.38 -27.86
C ILE A 9 18.98 7.68 -26.39
N LEU A 10 20.12 8.29 -26.05
CA LEU A 10 20.42 8.70 -24.69
C LEU A 10 19.41 9.72 -24.15
N PHE A 11 18.98 10.66 -24.98
CA PHE A 11 17.95 11.63 -24.61
C PHE A 11 16.61 10.96 -24.31
N ILE A 12 16.18 10.01 -25.16
CA ILE A 12 14.94 9.24 -24.93
C ILE A 12 15.05 8.38 -23.65
N ALA A 13 16.16 7.66 -23.46
CA ALA A 13 16.37 6.83 -22.28
C ALA A 13 16.33 7.66 -20.98
N ALA A 14 16.90 8.87 -20.99
CA ALA A 14 16.80 9.78 -19.87
C ALA A 14 15.34 10.18 -19.57
N GLN A 15 14.55 10.53 -20.58
CA GLN A 15 13.13 10.86 -20.41
C GLN A 15 12.32 9.69 -19.81
N PHE A 16 12.58 8.46 -20.27
CA PHE A 16 11.94 7.26 -19.72
C PHE A 16 12.33 7.00 -18.26
N ALA A 17 13.61 7.17 -17.90
CA ALA A 17 14.06 7.05 -16.52
C ALA A 17 13.37 8.07 -15.60
N PHE A 18 13.28 9.34 -16.01
CA PHE A 18 12.56 10.36 -15.26
C PHE A 18 11.06 10.07 -15.10
N ALA A 19 10.41 9.56 -16.15
CA ALA A 19 9.00 9.20 -16.09
C ALA A 19 8.75 8.02 -15.14
N GLN A 20 9.64 7.02 -15.14
CA GLN A 20 9.56 5.88 -14.23
C GLN A 20 9.77 6.29 -12.76
N ASP A 21 10.73 7.17 -12.49
CA ASP A 21 10.97 7.71 -11.14
C ASP A 21 9.77 8.51 -10.61
N ALA A 22 9.16 9.34 -11.47
CA ALA A 22 7.96 10.09 -11.11
C ALA A 22 6.79 9.15 -10.82
N PHE A 23 6.60 8.12 -11.65
CA PHE A 23 5.54 7.15 -11.45
C PHE A 23 5.70 6.38 -10.12
N LYS A 24 6.93 5.92 -9.81
CA LYS A 24 7.20 5.22 -8.56
C LYS A 24 6.98 6.12 -7.34
N THR A 25 7.38 7.37 -7.43
CA THR A 25 7.15 8.38 -6.37
C THR A 25 5.66 8.55 -6.09
N ASP A 26 4.86 8.74 -7.14
CA ASP A 26 3.40 8.90 -6.99
C ASP A 26 2.74 7.63 -6.45
N MET A 27 3.20 6.45 -6.88
CA MET A 27 2.71 5.18 -6.35
C MET A 27 2.95 5.05 -4.85
N LYS A 28 4.14 5.41 -4.37
CA LYS A 28 4.45 5.40 -2.93
C LYS A 28 3.55 6.37 -2.17
N LYS A 29 3.34 7.58 -2.70
CA LYS A 29 2.42 8.56 -2.12
C LYS A 29 0.99 8.01 -2.02
N TYR A 30 0.50 7.32 -3.05
CA TYR A 30 -0.80 6.64 -3.01
C TYR A 30 -0.86 5.59 -1.89
N MET A 31 0.18 4.78 -1.71
CA MET A 31 0.21 3.76 -0.65
C MET A 31 0.15 4.35 0.75
N GLU A 32 0.85 5.47 0.98
CA GLU A 32 0.76 6.25 2.22
C GLU A 32 -0.65 6.80 2.43
N LEU A 33 -1.21 7.49 1.41
CA LEU A 33 -2.53 8.11 1.48
C LEU A 33 -3.69 7.13 1.61
N SER A 34 -3.55 5.91 1.10
CA SER A 34 -4.57 4.86 1.19
C SER A 34 -4.48 4.05 2.47
N GLY A 35 -3.39 4.19 3.24
CA GLY A 35 -3.17 3.45 4.48
C GLY A 35 -2.77 1.99 4.25
N GLN A 36 -2.38 1.59 3.04
CA GLN A 36 -1.92 0.22 2.77
C GLN A 36 -0.68 -0.16 3.59
N LEU A 37 0.14 0.84 3.94
CA LEU A 37 1.34 0.64 4.75
C LEU A 37 1.02 0.48 6.25
N ASN A 38 -0.20 0.82 6.70
CA ASN A 38 -0.57 0.82 8.11
C ASN A 38 -0.38 -0.55 8.78
N THR A 39 -0.66 -1.65 8.06
CA THR A 39 -0.45 -3.00 8.59
C THR A 39 1.02 -3.27 8.88
N PHE A 40 1.91 -2.87 7.96
CA PHE A 40 3.35 -3.02 8.16
C PHE A 40 3.86 -2.10 9.27
N GLU A 41 3.34 -0.87 9.36
CA GLU A 41 3.65 0.05 10.47
C GLU A 41 3.24 -0.52 11.83
N MET A 42 2.05 -1.12 11.94
CA MET A 42 1.61 -1.77 13.19
C MET A 42 2.54 -2.92 13.57
N LEU A 43 2.86 -3.81 12.62
CA LEU A 43 3.81 -4.90 12.84
C LEU A 43 5.17 -4.38 13.29
N THR A 44 5.66 -3.29 12.69
CA THR A 44 6.97 -2.71 13.06
C THR A 44 6.98 -2.14 14.47
N LYS A 45 5.90 -1.49 14.91
CA LYS A 45 5.75 -0.98 16.29
C LYS A 45 5.72 -2.12 17.32
N GLU A 46 5.06 -3.23 16.98
CA GLU A 46 5.04 -4.42 17.82
C GLU A 46 6.45 -5.02 17.95
N LEU A 47 7.18 -5.14 16.84
CA LEU A 47 8.56 -5.60 16.86
C LEU A 47 9.47 -4.69 17.70
N GLU A 48 9.37 -3.37 17.55
CA GLU A 48 10.16 -2.38 18.31
C GLU A 48 9.93 -2.50 19.83
N THR A 49 8.69 -2.77 20.25
CA THR A 49 8.32 -2.94 21.67
C THR A 49 9.09 -4.10 22.31
N ASN A 50 9.39 -5.14 21.52
CA ASN A 50 10.14 -6.32 21.95
C ASN A 50 11.67 -6.12 21.94
N ILE A 51 12.18 -4.98 21.46
CA ILE A 51 13.61 -4.67 21.42
C ILE A 51 14.04 -3.93 22.69
N PRO A 52 15.16 -4.34 23.34
CA PRO A 52 15.74 -3.60 24.45
C PRO A 52 16.01 -2.14 24.09
N GLU A 53 15.69 -1.21 24.98
CA GLU A 53 15.79 0.24 24.73
C GLU A 53 17.16 0.67 24.20
N ALA A 54 18.24 0.13 24.76
CA ALA A 54 19.62 0.40 24.34
C ALA A 54 19.92 0.02 22.88
N LYS A 55 19.12 -0.86 22.26
CA LYS A 55 19.28 -1.33 20.87
C LYS A 55 18.24 -0.74 19.92
N ARG A 56 17.22 -0.04 20.41
CA ARG A 56 16.11 0.46 19.59
C ARG A 56 16.55 1.41 18.50
N ALA A 57 17.51 2.30 18.76
CA ALA A 57 17.98 3.26 17.76
C ALA A 57 18.61 2.58 16.53
N GLU A 58 19.44 1.55 16.76
CA GLU A 58 20.07 0.77 15.69
C GLU A 58 19.04 -0.10 14.96
N PHE A 59 18.18 -0.79 15.72
CA PHE A 59 17.08 -1.57 15.17
C PHE A 59 16.15 -0.74 14.27
N ASN A 60 15.72 0.45 14.73
CA ASN A 60 14.83 1.33 13.96
C ASN A 60 15.49 1.82 12.66
N LYS A 61 16.80 2.00 12.65
CA LYS A 61 17.55 2.36 11.44
C LYS A 61 17.51 1.22 10.41
N GLU A 62 17.78 -0.01 10.85
CA GLU A 62 17.71 -1.19 9.97
C GLU A 62 16.28 -1.47 9.50
N LEU A 63 15.32 -1.37 10.40
CA LEU A 63 13.90 -1.55 10.12
C LEU A 63 13.41 -0.56 9.08
N LYS A 64 13.78 0.72 9.20
CA LYS A 64 13.44 1.75 8.20
C LYS A 64 14.02 1.41 6.83
N SER A 65 15.26 0.92 6.76
CA SER A 65 15.86 0.49 5.49
C SER A 65 15.12 -0.71 4.89
N SER A 66 14.72 -1.68 5.72
CA SER A 66 13.93 -2.83 5.29
C SER A 66 12.55 -2.42 4.76
N LEU A 67 11.87 -1.49 5.45
CA LEU A 67 10.58 -0.95 5.04
C LEU A 67 10.66 -0.19 3.71
N ASN A 68 11.73 0.57 3.47
CA ASN A 68 11.93 1.23 2.18
C ASN A 68 12.02 0.21 1.03
N VAL A 69 12.73 -0.90 1.22
CA VAL A 69 12.83 -1.97 0.22
C VAL A 69 11.47 -2.64 -0.02
N LEU A 70 10.70 -2.87 1.05
CA LEU A 70 9.33 -3.38 0.93
C LEU A 70 8.46 -2.42 0.12
N MET A 71 8.48 -1.13 0.45
CA MET A 71 7.69 -0.10 -0.22
C MET A 71 8.10 0.04 -1.69
N ASP A 72 9.38 -0.08 -2.02
CA ASP A 72 9.85 -0.11 -3.41
C ASP A 72 9.28 -1.29 -4.20
N LYS A 73 9.33 -2.51 -3.63
CA LYS A 73 8.80 -3.71 -4.27
C LYS A 73 7.29 -3.66 -4.43
N MET A 74 6.58 -3.14 -3.44
CA MET A 74 5.14 -2.92 -3.53
C MET A 74 4.84 -1.92 -4.65
N ALA A 75 5.55 -0.80 -4.72
CA ALA A 75 5.34 0.19 -5.78
C ALA A 75 5.56 -0.43 -7.17
N ASP A 76 6.64 -1.21 -7.36
CA ASP A 76 6.90 -1.90 -8.62
C ASP A 76 5.77 -2.87 -9.01
N MET A 77 5.22 -3.61 -8.04
CA MET A 77 4.08 -4.50 -8.26
C MET A 77 2.82 -3.74 -8.69
N TYR A 78 2.50 -2.61 -8.06
CA TYR A 78 1.32 -1.83 -8.48
C TYR A 78 1.54 -1.16 -9.84
N MET A 79 2.76 -0.72 -10.14
CA MET A 79 3.10 -0.12 -11.43
C MET A 79 3.01 -1.11 -12.60
N SER A 80 2.98 -2.44 -12.35
CA SER A 80 2.71 -3.43 -13.41
C SER A 80 1.24 -3.53 -13.79
N GLU A 81 0.33 -3.14 -12.88
CA GLU A 81 -1.11 -3.29 -13.05
C GLU A 81 -1.83 -1.97 -13.35
N PHE A 82 -1.25 -0.84 -12.94
CA PHE A 82 -1.82 0.49 -13.10
C PHE A 82 -0.99 1.37 -14.00
N THR A 83 -1.63 2.32 -14.67
CA THR A 83 -0.92 3.40 -15.35
C THR A 83 -0.60 4.52 -14.37
N HIS A 84 0.35 5.39 -14.75
CA HIS A 84 0.66 6.57 -13.94
C HIS A 84 -0.55 7.49 -13.80
N GLU A 85 -1.41 7.58 -14.82
CA GLU A 85 -2.60 8.43 -14.77
C GLU A 85 -3.65 7.88 -13.80
N ASP A 86 -3.86 6.57 -13.78
CA ASP A 86 -4.76 5.92 -12.80
C ASP A 86 -4.33 6.29 -11.37
N VAL A 87 -3.02 6.25 -11.12
CA VAL A 87 -2.45 6.49 -9.80
C VAL A 87 -2.57 7.95 -9.39
N LYS A 88 -2.44 8.89 -10.32
CA LYS A 88 -2.73 10.31 -10.05
C LYS A 88 -4.20 10.52 -9.68
N GLU A 89 -5.13 9.86 -10.37
CA GLU A 89 -6.55 9.96 -10.02
C GLU A 89 -6.86 9.28 -8.68
N MET A 90 -6.19 8.17 -8.34
CA MET A 90 -6.28 7.57 -7.00
C MET A 90 -5.77 8.53 -5.91
N ILE A 91 -4.61 9.16 -6.11
CA ILE A 91 -4.06 10.16 -5.18
C ILE A 91 -5.07 11.29 -4.98
N LYS A 92 -5.59 11.85 -6.07
CA LYS A 92 -6.59 12.92 -6.03
C LYS A 92 -7.86 12.52 -5.28
N PHE A 93 -8.32 11.27 -5.43
CA PHE A 93 -9.42 10.75 -4.63
C PHE A 93 -9.08 10.72 -3.14
N TYR A 94 -7.94 10.13 -2.75
CA TYR A 94 -7.55 10.05 -1.34
C TYR A 94 -7.17 11.41 -0.72
N GLU A 95 -6.78 12.40 -1.52
CA GLU A 95 -6.58 13.78 -1.07
C GLU A 95 -7.89 14.55 -0.86
N SER A 96 -9.00 14.10 -1.47
CA SER A 96 -10.31 14.71 -1.30
C SER A 96 -10.85 14.57 0.14
N PRO A 97 -11.77 15.44 0.58
CA PRO A 97 -12.38 15.32 1.91
C PRO A 97 -13.03 13.96 2.17
N VAL A 98 -13.64 13.36 1.14
CA VAL A 98 -14.28 12.04 1.24
C VAL A 98 -13.24 10.94 1.32
N GLY A 99 -12.16 11.01 0.52
CA GLY A 99 -11.07 10.03 0.55
C GLY A 99 -10.33 10.02 1.89
N LYS A 100 -10.04 11.21 2.45
CA LYS A 100 -9.49 11.34 3.80
C LYS A 100 -10.41 10.75 4.86
N LYS A 101 -11.70 11.10 4.80
CA LYS A 101 -12.71 10.53 5.71
C LYS A 101 -12.80 9.01 5.58
N LEU A 102 -12.67 8.46 4.37
CA LEU A 102 -12.67 7.02 4.17
C LEU A 102 -11.48 6.37 4.86
N ASN A 103 -10.25 6.88 4.66
CA ASN A 103 -9.05 6.38 5.32
C ASN A 103 -9.19 6.45 6.86
N GLU A 104 -9.59 7.61 7.40
CA GLU A 104 -9.81 7.79 8.85
C GLU A 104 -10.84 6.80 9.43
N LYS A 105 -11.81 6.37 8.62
CA LYS A 105 -12.85 5.42 9.02
C LYS A 105 -12.52 3.97 8.69
N SER A 106 -11.44 3.67 7.96
CA SER A 106 -11.12 2.30 7.53
C SER A 106 -11.00 1.33 8.70
N ALA A 107 -10.33 1.71 9.80
CA ALA A 107 -10.19 0.84 10.97
C ALA A 107 -11.53 0.53 11.66
N ILE A 108 -12.37 1.55 11.89
CA ILE A 108 -13.68 1.36 12.52
C ILE A 108 -14.66 0.62 11.59
N LEU A 109 -14.56 0.81 10.27
CA LEU A 109 -15.35 0.06 9.30
C LEU A 109 -14.93 -1.42 9.27
N PHE A 110 -13.64 -1.71 9.38
CA PHE A 110 -13.14 -3.08 9.49
C PHE A 110 -13.69 -3.78 10.75
N GLU A 111 -13.59 -3.14 11.91
CA GLU A 111 -14.12 -3.66 13.18
C GLU A 111 -15.63 -3.94 13.11
N LYS A 112 -16.41 -2.96 12.61
CA LYS A 112 -17.86 -3.12 12.42
C LYS A 112 -18.19 -4.21 11.40
N GLY A 113 -17.40 -4.31 10.33
CA GLY A 113 -17.54 -5.34 9.31
C GLY A 113 -17.36 -6.74 9.88
N GLN A 114 -16.43 -6.94 10.80
CA GLN A 114 -16.26 -8.22 11.50
C GLN A 114 -17.50 -8.61 12.31
N GLN A 115 -18.12 -7.66 13.02
CA GLN A 115 -19.37 -7.90 13.77
C GLN A 115 -20.51 -8.32 12.83
N VAL A 116 -20.71 -7.58 11.73
CA VAL A 116 -21.71 -7.91 10.70
C VAL A 116 -21.46 -9.31 10.11
N GLY A 117 -20.20 -9.66 9.84
CA GLY A 117 -19.83 -10.97 9.33
C GLY A 117 -20.12 -12.10 10.33
N GLN A 118 -19.89 -11.87 11.62
CA GLN A 118 -20.22 -12.84 12.68
C GLN A 118 -21.74 -13.05 12.79
N GLU A 119 -22.53 -11.98 12.74
CA GLU A 119 -24.00 -12.06 12.74
C GLU A 119 -24.52 -12.89 11.55
N TRP A 120 -23.99 -12.63 10.35
CA TRP A 120 -24.31 -13.41 9.17
C TRP A 120 -23.94 -14.89 9.32
N ALA A 121 -22.74 -15.20 9.86
CA ALA A 121 -22.28 -16.57 10.06
C ALA A 121 -23.16 -17.36 11.04
N MET A 122 -23.66 -16.71 12.11
CA MET A 122 -24.64 -17.32 13.01
C MET A 122 -25.95 -17.63 12.29
N GLY A 123 -26.44 -16.71 11.45
CA GLY A 123 -27.63 -16.96 10.61
C GLY A 123 -27.44 -18.11 9.63
N LEU A 124 -26.24 -18.27 9.08
CA LEU A 124 -25.90 -19.35 8.15
C LEU A 124 -26.00 -20.74 8.80
N GLN A 125 -25.71 -20.86 10.11
CA GLN A 125 -25.88 -22.14 10.82
C GLN A 125 -27.32 -22.65 10.74
N GLY A 126 -28.31 -21.77 10.86
CA GLY A 126 -29.72 -22.11 10.70
C GLY A 126 -30.06 -22.62 9.30
N VAL A 127 -29.48 -21.99 8.27
CA VAL A 127 -29.63 -22.46 6.89
C VAL A 127 -28.98 -23.82 6.70
N MET A 128 -27.76 -24.03 7.21
CA MET A 128 -27.06 -25.31 7.09
C MET A 128 -27.82 -26.44 7.77
N MET A 129 -28.38 -26.22 8.97
CA MET A 129 -29.18 -27.25 9.68
C MET A 129 -30.35 -27.76 8.84
N LYS A 130 -31.05 -26.87 8.11
CA LYS A 130 -32.16 -27.24 7.21
C LYS A 130 -31.77 -28.25 6.11
N TYR A 131 -30.50 -28.25 5.70
CA TYR A 131 -29.99 -29.14 4.65
C TYR A 131 -29.15 -30.30 5.22
N MET A 132 -28.95 -30.36 6.54
CA MET A 132 -28.28 -31.47 7.22
C MET A 132 -29.26 -32.47 7.85
N GLU A 133 -30.53 -32.08 8.05
CA GLU A 133 -31.61 -33.01 8.35
C GLU A 133 -32.03 -33.72 7.04
N GLU A 134 -31.96 -35.07 7.01
CA GLU A 134 -32.56 -35.90 5.95
C GLU A 134 -34.09 -35.79 5.93
#